data_AF-A0A349H2U6-F1
#
_entry.id   AF-A0A349H2U6-F1
#
_cell.length_a   1.000
_cell.length_b   1.000
_cell.length_c   1.000
_cell.angle_alpha   90.00
_cell.angle_beta   90.00
_cell.angle_gamma   90.00
#
_symmetry.space_group_name_H-M   'P 1'
#
loop_
_entity.id
_entity.type
_entity.pdbx_description
1 polymer ?
#
loop_
_entity_poly.entity_id
_entity_poly.type
_entity_poly.pdbx_seq_one_letter_code
_entity_poly.pdbx_strand_id
1 'polypeptide(L)'
;MMICLRIKKMNPRFINSLIIRIVACLLLTICPYISNANADSGPKILILHSYHQGYLWTDMIQEGVSRSLSATFPKAELYVEYMNTKRQVREVLFPQLQELYRLTYKNTQFDVIVASDNNALDFLLLYRDSLFPGVPVVFCGINNIFQYKFPPEGNYTGVSEDLDIESTIAIALKLHPKTKKVALITDATETGLINLDLARKTAQKFPAISFIELHKLTVGNLGSRLKQLEDDTIILALAFFRDPDGKTFTQSESMEFIVNASGRPVYTVWDFYMRPGAVGGKLLSGRLQGENAAMLVSRVLRGEKAGEIQIVQSPTAYIFDYAGLQKFNISDSQLPAGALVTGRPDTFYSRYKYYIWFGSGLFTAQVIIILILLWNITKRKGEERARQRAESALQESETRYADIINNIQDAFYRIDADGHLIIINPSGAALLG
;
A
#
# COMPACT_ATOMS: atom_id res chain seq x y z
N MET A 1 30.93 50.38 40.35
CA MET A 1 30.55 51.45 41.30
C MET A 1 29.23 52.06 40.79
N MET A 2 28.18 52.13 41.61
CA MET A 2 26.76 52.32 41.24
C MET A 2 26.20 51.09 40.49
N ILE A 3 25.66 50.07 41.14
CA ILE A 3 24.31 49.99 41.72
C ILE A 3 24.33 48.77 42.64
N CYS A 4 24.60 48.92 43.93
CA CYS A 4 24.43 47.80 44.88
C CYS A 4 24.06 48.25 46.30
N LEU A 5 23.65 49.50 46.47
CA LEU A 5 23.30 50.08 47.77
C LEU A 5 22.02 50.91 47.67
N ARG A 6 20.90 50.26 47.33
CA ARG A 6 19.56 50.81 47.60
C ARG A 6 18.44 49.76 47.56
N ILE A 7 18.62 48.65 48.27
CA ILE A 7 17.52 47.73 48.61
C ILE A 7 17.47 47.58 50.13
N LYS A 8 17.26 48.70 50.83
CA LYS A 8 16.87 48.70 52.24
C LYS A 8 15.79 49.78 52.38
N LYS A 9 14.57 49.34 52.73
CA LYS A 9 13.29 50.06 52.74
C LYS A 9 12.48 50.02 51.43
N MET A 10 12.24 48.82 50.89
CA MET A 10 10.97 48.59 50.18
C MET A 10 9.96 48.03 51.18
N ASN A 11 8.81 48.70 51.29
CA ASN A 11 7.74 48.36 52.21
C ASN A 11 7.21 46.95 51.84
N PRO A 12 7.13 45.98 52.78
CA PRO A 12 6.73 44.60 52.48
C PRO A 12 5.34 44.50 51.83
N ARG A 13 4.47 45.49 52.05
CA ARG A 13 3.16 45.61 51.36
C ARG A 13 3.29 45.87 49.86
N PHE A 14 4.34 46.57 49.42
CA PHE A 14 4.57 46.89 48.01
C PHE A 14 5.13 45.70 47.24
N ILE A 15 5.97 44.89 47.89
CA ILE A 15 6.51 43.63 47.31
C ILE A 15 5.39 42.59 47.18
N ASN A 16 4.54 42.44 48.21
CA ASN A 16 3.38 41.54 48.12
C ASN A 16 2.36 42.01 47.06
N SER A 17 2.11 43.31 46.93
CA SER A 17 1.26 43.85 45.86
C SER A 17 1.84 43.61 44.46
N LEU A 18 3.16 43.68 44.31
CA LEU A 18 3.81 43.47 43.01
C LEU A 18 3.81 41.99 42.63
N ILE A 19 4.07 41.09 43.60
CA ILE A 19 4.00 39.64 43.41
C ILE A 19 2.56 39.20 43.11
N ILE A 20 1.56 39.72 43.83
CA ILE A 20 0.14 39.42 43.54
C ILE A 20 -0.25 39.89 42.14
N ARG A 21 0.21 41.07 41.69
CA ARG A 21 -0.05 41.57 40.34
C ARG A 21 0.69 40.78 39.26
N ILE A 22 1.90 40.31 39.52
CA ILE A 22 2.67 39.46 38.60
C ILE A 22 2.03 38.07 38.52
N VAL A 23 1.61 37.48 39.65
CA VAL A 23 0.88 36.20 39.71
C VAL A 23 -0.49 36.31 39.06
N ALA A 24 -1.21 37.43 39.25
CA ALA A 24 -2.48 37.69 38.57
C ALA A 24 -2.29 37.90 37.05
N CYS A 25 -1.24 38.59 36.60
CA CYS A 25 -0.89 38.70 35.18
C CYS A 25 -0.47 37.35 34.58
N LEU A 26 0.30 36.53 35.32
CA LEU A 26 0.66 35.17 34.90
C LEU A 26 -0.57 34.25 34.83
N LEU A 27 -1.50 34.34 35.78
CA LEU A 27 -2.78 33.62 35.75
C LEU A 27 -3.70 34.09 34.62
N LEU A 28 -3.65 35.38 34.24
CA LEU A 28 -4.39 35.91 33.08
C LEU A 28 -3.77 35.51 31.74
N THR A 29 -2.44 35.28 31.67
CA THR A 29 -1.78 34.71 30.48
C THR A 29 -1.89 33.18 30.38
N ILE A 30 -2.28 32.50 31.47
CA ILE A 30 -2.57 31.05 31.50
C ILE A 30 -4.08 30.80 31.32
N CYS A 31 -4.89 31.83 31.01
CA CYS A 31 -6.21 31.58 30.46
C CYS A 31 -5.99 30.78 29.17
N PRO A 32 -6.36 29.48 29.12
CA PRO A 32 -6.21 28.74 27.90
C PRO A 32 -7.03 29.49 26.87
N TYR A 33 -6.56 29.46 25.63
CA TYR A 33 -7.48 29.45 24.52
C TYR A 33 -8.48 28.32 24.79
N ILE A 34 -9.56 28.62 25.51
CA ILE A 34 -10.84 27.96 25.33
C ILE A 34 -11.29 28.46 23.97
N SER A 35 -10.59 27.96 22.93
CA SER A 35 -11.28 27.63 21.71
C SER A 35 -12.49 26.86 22.20
N ASN A 36 -13.68 27.33 21.86
CA ASN A 36 -14.82 26.45 21.84
C ASN A 36 -14.36 25.23 21.05
N ALA A 37 -13.95 24.18 21.75
CA ALA A 37 -14.12 22.84 21.27
C ALA A 37 -15.64 22.69 21.22
N ASN A 38 -16.24 23.29 20.20
CA ASN A 38 -17.25 22.56 19.46
C ASN A 38 -16.54 21.24 19.21
N ALA A 39 -16.95 20.22 19.97
CA ALA A 39 -16.70 18.85 19.60
C ALA A 39 -17.33 18.76 18.21
N ASP A 40 -16.50 19.07 17.21
CA ASP A 40 -16.78 18.90 15.81
C ASP A 40 -16.78 17.40 15.63
N SER A 41 -17.89 16.79 16.09
CA SER A 41 -18.20 15.39 15.93
C SER A 41 -18.26 15.19 14.44
N GLY A 42 -17.38 14.33 13.91
CA GLY A 42 -17.39 14.06 12.49
C GLY A 42 -18.71 13.45 12.05
N PRO A 43 -18.90 13.29 10.73
CA PRO A 43 -20.14 12.77 10.20
C PRO A 43 -20.39 11.35 10.70
N LYS A 44 -21.65 11.04 10.99
CA LYS A 44 -22.12 9.70 11.38
C LYS A 44 -22.58 8.96 10.15
N ILE A 45 -21.91 7.85 9.86
CA ILE A 45 -22.10 7.08 8.63
C ILE A 45 -22.55 5.67 9.00
N LEU A 46 -23.73 5.27 8.55
CA LEU A 46 -24.20 3.89 8.66
C LEU A 46 -23.76 3.09 7.44
N ILE A 47 -23.03 2.01 7.63
CA ILE A 47 -22.66 1.05 6.59
C ILE A 47 -23.51 -0.20 6.80
N LEU A 48 -24.48 -0.41 5.92
CA LEU A 48 -25.38 -1.54 5.93
C LEU A 48 -24.96 -2.56 4.87
N HIS A 49 -24.43 -3.69 5.32
CA HIS A 49 -24.05 -4.80 4.46
C HIS A 49 -25.17 -5.83 4.34
N SER A 50 -25.45 -6.26 3.11
CA SER A 50 -26.40 -7.34 2.85
C SER A 50 -26.00 -8.65 3.54
N TYR A 51 -24.71 -8.94 3.63
CA TYR A 51 -24.18 -10.24 4.07
C TYR A 51 -23.41 -10.13 5.39
N HIS A 52 -22.80 -11.23 5.84
CA HIS A 52 -22.10 -11.31 7.12
C HIS A 52 -20.62 -10.95 6.99
N GLN A 53 -20.03 -10.42 8.06
CA GLN A 53 -18.59 -10.33 8.23
C GLN A 53 -17.95 -11.73 8.11
N GLY A 54 -16.84 -11.83 7.39
CA GLY A 54 -16.21 -13.10 7.00
C GLY A 54 -16.62 -13.58 5.61
N TYR A 55 -17.62 -12.96 4.98
CA TYR A 55 -17.86 -13.13 3.55
C TYR A 55 -16.92 -12.20 2.78
N LEU A 56 -15.93 -12.77 2.10
CA LEU A 56 -14.79 -12.04 1.53
C LEU A 56 -15.18 -10.80 0.70
N TRP A 57 -16.24 -10.88 -0.10
CA TRP A 57 -16.75 -9.72 -0.86
C TRP A 57 -17.16 -8.55 0.04
N THR A 58 -17.94 -8.84 1.09
CA THR A 58 -18.39 -7.88 2.08
C THR A 58 -17.21 -7.29 2.85
N ASP A 59 -16.26 -8.12 3.27
CA ASP A 59 -15.08 -7.67 4.00
C ASP A 59 -14.20 -6.74 3.14
N MET A 60 -14.05 -7.04 1.85
CA MET A 60 -13.29 -6.19 0.92
C MET A 60 -13.96 -4.83 0.67
N ILE A 61 -15.29 -4.80 0.53
CA ILE A 61 -16.05 -3.53 0.45
C ILE A 61 -15.86 -2.73 1.74
N GLN A 62 -16.04 -3.37 2.89
CA GLN A 62 -15.88 -2.73 4.20
C GLN A 62 -14.48 -2.13 4.38
N GLU A 63 -13.43 -2.85 3.97
CA GLU A 63 -12.05 -2.36 3.97
C GLU A 63 -11.91 -1.12 3.08
N GLY A 64 -12.40 -1.18 1.84
CA GLY A 64 -12.33 -0.08 0.87
C GLY A 64 -13.05 1.18 1.35
N VAL A 65 -14.26 1.02 1.91
CA VAL A 65 -15.04 2.13 2.49
C VAL A 65 -14.30 2.73 3.68
N SER A 66 -13.95 1.91 4.68
CA SER A 66 -13.36 2.38 5.94
C SER A 66 -12.03 3.08 5.69
N ARG A 67 -11.14 2.49 4.89
CA ARG A 67 -9.82 3.06 4.58
C ARG A 67 -9.93 4.42 3.92
N SER A 68 -10.85 4.57 2.97
CA SER A 68 -11.05 5.82 2.21
C SER A 68 -11.68 6.91 3.07
N LEU A 69 -12.67 6.55 3.88
CA LEU A 69 -13.34 7.48 4.79
C LEU A 69 -12.43 7.92 5.92
N SER A 70 -11.67 7.03 6.56
CA SER A 70 -10.72 7.42 7.62
C SER A 70 -9.61 8.35 7.11
N ALA A 71 -9.21 8.20 5.84
CA ALA A 71 -8.23 9.10 5.23
C ALA A 71 -8.80 10.50 4.95
N THR A 72 -10.09 10.60 4.60
CA THR A 72 -10.73 11.86 4.17
C THR A 72 -11.44 12.60 5.31
N PHE A 73 -12.08 11.84 6.21
CA PHE A 73 -12.84 12.30 7.37
C PHE A 73 -12.37 11.55 8.62
N PRO A 74 -11.20 11.91 9.20
CA PRO A 74 -10.60 11.17 10.31
C PRO A 74 -11.43 11.16 11.60
N LYS A 75 -12.42 12.05 11.71
CA LYS A 75 -13.36 12.11 12.83
C LYS A 75 -14.71 11.42 12.55
N ALA A 76 -14.92 10.85 11.36
CA ALA A 76 -16.17 10.19 11.02
C ALA A 76 -16.44 9.00 11.95
N GLU A 77 -17.68 8.89 12.42
CA GLU A 77 -18.15 7.77 13.23
C GLU A 77 -18.82 6.74 12.30
N LEU A 78 -18.21 5.56 12.17
CA LEU A 78 -18.74 4.48 11.32
C LEU A 78 -19.57 3.51 12.16
N TYR A 79 -20.83 3.34 11.80
CA TYR A 79 -21.74 2.34 12.35
C TYR A 79 -21.86 1.22 11.31
N VAL A 80 -21.48 0.00 11.65
CA VAL A 80 -21.42 -1.10 10.69
C VAL A 80 -22.41 -2.18 11.08
N GLU A 81 -23.32 -2.50 10.16
CA GLU A 81 -24.38 -3.47 10.35
C GLU A 81 -24.31 -4.56 9.27
N TYR A 82 -24.49 -5.81 9.69
CA TYR A 82 -24.44 -6.97 8.80
C TYR A 82 -25.77 -7.72 8.82
N MET A 83 -26.51 -7.63 7.72
CA MET A 83 -27.85 -8.23 7.64
C MET A 83 -27.82 -9.75 7.49
N ASN A 84 -26.68 -10.37 7.15
CA ASN A 84 -26.54 -11.83 7.12
C ASN A 84 -27.52 -12.58 6.17
N THR A 85 -27.96 -11.95 5.08
CA THR A 85 -29.01 -12.47 4.18
C THR A 85 -28.57 -13.64 3.27
N LYS A 86 -27.30 -14.06 3.30
CA LYS A 86 -26.86 -15.32 2.67
C LYS A 86 -27.12 -16.55 3.56
N ARG A 87 -27.38 -16.35 4.85
CA ARG A 87 -27.65 -17.44 5.80
C ARG A 87 -29.12 -17.53 6.20
N GLN A 88 -29.91 -16.49 5.92
CA GLN A 88 -31.32 -16.38 6.30
C GLN A 88 -32.11 -15.76 5.15
N VAL A 89 -33.38 -16.13 5.01
CA VAL A 89 -34.27 -15.59 3.97
C VAL A 89 -34.70 -14.16 4.32
N ARG A 90 -34.68 -13.26 3.34
CA ARG A 90 -34.89 -11.83 3.54
C ARG A 90 -36.31 -11.48 3.99
N GLU A 91 -37.30 -12.23 3.53
CA GLU A 91 -38.73 -12.01 3.83
C GLU A 91 -39.04 -12.20 5.32
N VAL A 92 -38.29 -13.07 5.99
CA VAL A 92 -38.39 -13.28 7.45
C VAL A 92 -37.57 -12.24 8.20
N LEU A 93 -36.39 -11.91 7.69
CA LEU A 93 -35.41 -11.12 8.42
C LEU A 93 -35.67 -9.61 8.38
N PHE A 94 -36.17 -9.08 7.25
CA PHE A 94 -36.36 -7.64 7.05
C PHE A 94 -37.27 -7.00 8.10
N PRO A 95 -38.47 -7.52 8.42
CA PRO A 95 -39.32 -6.93 9.46
C PRO A 95 -38.65 -6.91 10.84
N GLN A 96 -37.85 -7.94 11.17
CA GLN A 96 -37.13 -8.02 12.44
C GLN A 96 -35.99 -7.00 12.51
N LEU A 97 -35.24 -6.82 11.42
CA LEU A 97 -34.19 -5.81 11.32
C LEU A 97 -34.75 -4.40 11.36
N GLN A 98 -35.92 -4.16 10.75
CA GLN A 98 -36.59 -2.86 10.85
C GLN A 98 -36.87 -2.50 12.31
N GLU A 99 -37.48 -3.41 13.08
CA GLU A 99 -37.80 -3.16 14.48
C GLU A 99 -36.52 -3.00 15.33
N LEU A 100 -35.51 -3.83 15.08
CA LEU A 100 -34.21 -3.72 15.74
C LEU A 100 -33.58 -2.35 15.49
N TYR A 101 -33.46 -1.92 14.24
CA TYR A 101 -32.82 -0.65 13.87
C TYR A 101 -33.62 0.55 14.37
N ARG A 102 -34.96 0.47 14.40
CA ARG A 102 -35.82 1.49 14.99
C ARG A 102 -35.51 1.70 16.48
N LEU A 103 -35.25 0.62 17.22
CA LEU A 103 -34.89 0.69 18.64
C LEU A 103 -33.44 1.14 18.84
N THR A 104 -32.50 0.55 18.11
CA THR A 104 -31.06 0.83 18.23
C THR A 104 -30.70 2.27 17.86
N TYR A 105 -31.31 2.81 16.80
CA TYR A 105 -30.94 4.11 16.23
C TYR A 105 -31.94 5.23 16.51
N LYS A 106 -32.88 5.04 17.46
CA LYS A 106 -33.91 6.03 17.81
C LYS A 106 -33.35 7.44 18.11
N ASN A 107 -32.16 7.51 18.71
CA ASN A 107 -31.53 8.77 19.12
C ASN A 107 -30.28 9.10 18.28
N THR A 108 -30.12 8.48 17.13
CA THR A 108 -28.97 8.66 16.24
C THR A 108 -29.45 9.22 14.91
N GLN A 109 -28.86 10.34 14.48
CA GLN A 109 -29.06 10.88 13.14
C GLN A 109 -27.80 10.59 12.31
N PHE A 110 -28.00 9.97 11.15
CA PHE A 110 -26.93 9.68 10.21
C PHE A 110 -26.89 10.76 9.13
N ASP A 111 -25.67 11.14 8.73
CA ASP A 111 -25.46 12.08 7.62
C ASP A 111 -25.53 11.39 6.26
N VAL A 112 -25.16 10.10 6.22
CA VAL A 112 -25.16 9.25 5.03
C VAL A 112 -25.35 7.79 5.45
N ILE A 113 -26.01 7.01 4.59
CA ILE A 113 -26.04 5.54 4.67
C ILE A 113 -25.31 4.97 3.46
N VAL A 114 -24.42 4.00 3.68
CA VAL A 114 -23.80 3.19 2.64
C VAL A 114 -24.52 1.84 2.59
N ALA A 115 -25.06 1.45 1.44
CA ALA A 115 -25.63 0.12 1.22
C ALA A 115 -24.70 -0.74 0.37
N SER A 116 -24.34 -1.92 0.86
CA SER A 116 -23.57 -2.91 0.10
C SER A 116 -24.49 -4.05 -0.35
N ASP A 117 -24.55 -4.24 -1.67
CA ASP A 117 -25.32 -5.25 -2.39
C ASP A 117 -26.85 -5.06 -2.35
N ASN A 118 -27.52 -5.82 -3.21
CA ASN A 118 -28.96 -5.69 -3.51
C ASN A 118 -29.86 -5.77 -2.27
N ASN A 119 -29.60 -6.67 -1.31
CA ASN A 119 -30.52 -6.85 -0.17
C ASN A 119 -30.52 -5.65 0.80
N ALA A 120 -29.36 -5.01 1.02
CA ALA A 120 -29.26 -3.78 1.81
C ALA A 120 -29.96 -2.61 1.11
N LEU A 121 -29.80 -2.50 -0.21
CA LEU A 121 -30.50 -1.50 -1.00
C LEU A 121 -32.02 -1.73 -0.99
N ASP A 122 -32.47 -2.96 -1.22
CA ASP A 122 -33.90 -3.36 -1.17
C ASP A 122 -34.50 -3.02 0.19
N PHE A 123 -33.79 -3.32 1.28
CA PHE A 123 -34.22 -2.98 2.64
C PHE A 123 -34.37 -1.47 2.83
N LEU A 124 -33.41 -0.67 2.36
CA LEU A 124 -33.49 0.78 2.45
C LEU A 124 -34.61 1.35 1.57
N LEU A 125 -34.84 0.80 0.37
CA LEU A 125 -35.97 1.23 -0.47
C LEU A 125 -37.33 0.99 0.20
N LEU A 126 -37.43 -0.04 1.05
CA LEU A 126 -38.66 -0.35 1.79
C LEU A 126 -38.79 0.45 3.09
N TYR A 127 -37.69 0.64 3.84
CA TYR A 127 -37.76 1.07 5.24
C TYR A 127 -37.00 2.35 5.58
N ARG A 128 -36.16 2.89 4.68
CA ARG A 128 -35.32 4.07 4.96
C ARG A 128 -36.15 5.27 5.38
N ASP A 129 -37.27 5.56 4.74
CA ASP A 129 -38.08 6.74 5.09
C ASP A 129 -38.71 6.62 6.49
N SER A 130 -38.96 5.39 6.95
CA SER A 130 -39.48 5.14 8.30
C SER A 130 -38.39 5.14 9.38
N LEU A 131 -37.17 4.72 9.05
CA LEU A 131 -36.07 4.56 9.99
C LEU A 131 -35.14 5.79 10.03
N PHE A 132 -34.83 6.34 8.86
CA PHE A 132 -33.82 7.35 8.59
C PHE A 132 -34.34 8.39 7.58
N PRO A 133 -35.42 9.13 7.92
CA PRO A 133 -36.07 10.04 6.98
C PRO A 133 -35.09 11.08 6.44
N GLY A 134 -35.04 11.23 5.11
CA GLY A 134 -34.21 12.24 4.44
C GLY A 134 -32.72 11.91 4.30
N VAL A 135 -32.20 10.89 5.00
CA VAL A 135 -30.76 10.55 4.98
C VAL A 135 -30.32 9.99 3.62
N PRO A 136 -29.34 10.59 2.92
CA PRO A 136 -28.89 10.10 1.62
C PRO A 136 -28.28 8.70 1.68
N VAL A 137 -28.53 7.93 0.64
CA VAL A 137 -28.06 6.55 0.47
C VAL A 137 -27.06 6.50 -0.68
N VAL A 138 -25.85 6.02 -0.39
CA VAL A 138 -24.83 5.68 -1.37
C VAL A 138 -24.72 4.16 -1.45
N PHE A 139 -25.12 3.56 -2.56
CA PHE A 139 -25.04 2.10 -2.71
C PHE A 139 -23.77 1.66 -3.47
N CYS A 140 -23.37 0.41 -3.29
CA CYS A 140 -22.30 -0.24 -4.05
C CYS A 140 -22.55 -1.75 -4.17
N GLY A 141 -21.88 -2.41 -5.12
CA GLY A 141 -22.07 -3.85 -5.35
C GLY A 141 -23.48 -4.20 -5.85
N ILE A 142 -24.16 -3.27 -6.55
CA ILE A 142 -25.52 -3.51 -7.01
C ILE A 142 -25.51 -4.15 -8.38
N ASN A 143 -25.94 -5.41 -8.42
CA ASN A 143 -26.17 -6.14 -9.67
C ASN A 143 -27.44 -5.63 -10.34
N ASN A 144 -27.42 -5.58 -11.68
CA ASN A 144 -28.58 -5.20 -12.52
C ASN A 144 -29.23 -3.87 -12.10
N ILE A 145 -28.42 -2.83 -11.85
CA ILE A 145 -28.90 -1.52 -11.36
C ILE A 145 -30.05 -0.93 -12.19
N PHE A 146 -30.10 -1.22 -13.49
CA PHE A 146 -31.16 -0.76 -14.41
C PHE A 146 -32.57 -1.26 -14.06
N GLN A 147 -32.69 -2.27 -13.20
CA GLN A 147 -33.99 -2.77 -12.71
C GLN A 147 -34.56 -1.90 -11.58
N TYR A 148 -33.71 -1.12 -10.92
CA TYR A 148 -34.11 -0.26 -9.82
C TYR A 148 -34.75 1.03 -10.34
N LYS A 149 -35.85 1.41 -9.69
CA LYS A 149 -36.49 2.71 -9.88
C LYS A 149 -36.33 3.51 -8.61
N PHE A 150 -35.47 4.51 -8.67
CA PHE A 150 -35.30 5.44 -7.56
C PHE A 150 -36.40 6.50 -7.62
N PRO A 151 -36.95 6.93 -6.47
CA PRO A 151 -37.91 8.02 -6.44
C PRO A 151 -37.28 9.30 -7.05
N PRO A 152 -38.05 10.16 -7.75
CA PRO A 152 -37.51 11.36 -8.41
C PRO A 152 -36.87 12.37 -7.47
N GLU A 153 -37.31 12.39 -6.20
CA GLU A 153 -36.68 13.17 -5.11
C GLU A 153 -35.57 12.37 -4.39
N GLY A 154 -35.18 11.23 -4.97
CA GLY A 154 -34.41 10.20 -4.33
C GLY A 154 -33.01 10.67 -4.00
N ASN A 155 -32.72 10.77 -2.70
CA ASN A 155 -31.36 10.91 -2.19
C ASN A 155 -30.59 9.59 -2.34
N TYR A 156 -30.54 9.02 -3.55
CA TYR A 156 -29.84 7.77 -3.87
C TYR A 156 -28.82 8.03 -4.97
N THR A 157 -27.61 7.56 -4.75
CA THR A 157 -26.56 7.44 -5.77
C THR A 157 -25.73 6.22 -5.45
N GLY A 158 -24.78 5.87 -6.31
CA GLY A 158 -23.91 4.77 -6.00
C GLY A 158 -23.09 4.25 -7.15
N VAL A 159 -22.56 3.06 -6.91
CA VAL A 159 -21.66 2.33 -7.81
C VAL A 159 -22.35 1.04 -8.24
N SER A 160 -22.54 0.84 -9.54
CA SER A 160 -23.08 -0.41 -10.08
C SER A 160 -22.02 -1.51 -10.14
N GLU A 161 -22.43 -2.75 -9.92
CA GLU A 161 -21.65 -3.95 -10.21
C GLU A 161 -21.90 -4.35 -11.67
N ASP A 162 -20.94 -4.01 -12.54
CA ASP A 162 -20.96 -4.40 -13.94
C ASP A 162 -19.81 -5.36 -14.22
N LEU A 163 -20.14 -6.62 -14.49
CA LEU A 163 -19.16 -7.66 -14.79
C LEU A 163 -18.70 -7.54 -16.24
N ASP A 164 -17.39 -7.51 -16.44
CA ASP A 164 -16.80 -7.41 -17.77
C ASP A 164 -16.37 -8.79 -18.31
N ILE A 165 -17.38 -9.65 -18.51
CA ILE A 165 -17.21 -10.99 -19.11
C ILE A 165 -16.67 -10.86 -20.54
N GLU A 166 -17.14 -9.87 -21.29
CA GLU A 166 -16.77 -9.65 -22.69
C GLU A 166 -15.27 -9.35 -22.82
N SER A 167 -14.76 -8.36 -22.09
CA SER A 167 -13.34 -8.02 -22.12
C SER A 167 -12.47 -9.17 -21.60
N THR A 168 -12.98 -9.96 -20.65
CA THR A 168 -12.28 -11.15 -20.13
C THR A 168 -12.15 -12.24 -21.18
N ILE A 169 -13.23 -12.55 -21.91
CA ILE A 169 -13.18 -13.52 -23.02
C ILE A 169 -12.27 -12.97 -24.13
N ALA A 170 -12.42 -11.70 -24.50
CA ALA A 170 -11.63 -11.10 -25.57
C ALA A 170 -10.12 -11.14 -25.28
N ILE A 171 -9.69 -10.79 -24.07
CA ILE A 171 -8.27 -10.89 -23.71
C ILE A 171 -7.80 -12.35 -23.65
N ALA A 172 -8.64 -13.26 -23.15
CA ALA A 172 -8.28 -14.68 -23.10
C ALA A 172 -8.06 -15.27 -24.50
N LEU A 173 -8.91 -14.93 -25.48
CA LEU A 173 -8.76 -15.35 -26.88
C LEU A 173 -7.52 -14.73 -27.53
N LYS A 174 -7.16 -13.49 -27.16
CA LYS A 174 -5.92 -12.84 -27.63
C LYS A 174 -4.67 -13.54 -27.07
N LEU A 175 -4.70 -13.95 -25.79
CA LEU A 175 -3.60 -14.66 -25.14
C LEU A 175 -3.52 -16.14 -25.58
N HIS A 176 -4.64 -16.73 -25.99
CA HIS A 176 -4.74 -18.11 -26.46
C HIS A 176 -5.39 -18.16 -27.87
N PRO A 177 -4.66 -17.81 -28.94
CA PRO A 177 -5.25 -17.68 -30.28
C PRO A 177 -5.73 -19.01 -30.90
N LYS A 178 -5.37 -20.16 -30.32
CA LYS A 178 -5.83 -21.49 -30.76
C LYS A 178 -7.19 -21.89 -30.14
N THR A 179 -7.75 -21.08 -29.26
CA THR A 179 -8.98 -21.40 -28.55
C THR A 179 -10.18 -21.47 -29.50
N LYS A 180 -10.92 -22.57 -29.41
CA LYS A 180 -12.21 -22.76 -30.12
C LYS A 180 -13.38 -22.89 -29.17
N LYS A 181 -13.10 -23.20 -27.89
CA LYS A 181 -14.11 -23.52 -26.88
C LYS A 181 -13.89 -22.71 -25.61
N VAL A 182 -14.98 -22.26 -25.00
CA VAL A 182 -14.98 -21.62 -23.67
C VAL A 182 -15.90 -22.43 -22.75
N ALA A 183 -15.33 -23.05 -21.72
CA ALA A 183 -16.08 -23.76 -20.70
C ALA A 183 -16.52 -22.78 -19.60
N LEU A 184 -17.83 -22.59 -19.45
CA LEU A 184 -18.45 -21.74 -18.45
C LEU A 184 -18.74 -22.57 -17.19
N ILE A 185 -18.12 -22.23 -16.06
CA ILE A 185 -18.38 -22.91 -14.79
C ILE A 185 -19.27 -22.03 -13.92
N THR A 186 -20.45 -22.55 -13.59
CA THR A 186 -21.40 -21.97 -12.63
C THR A 186 -21.96 -23.05 -11.70
N ASP A 187 -22.65 -22.65 -10.64
CA ASP A 187 -23.34 -23.59 -9.74
C ASP A 187 -24.87 -23.46 -9.81
N ALA A 188 -25.56 -24.15 -8.89
CA ALA A 188 -27.01 -24.15 -8.81
C ALA A 188 -27.58 -23.01 -7.95
N THR A 189 -26.73 -22.10 -7.45
CA THR A 189 -27.19 -20.96 -6.64
C THR A 189 -27.86 -19.90 -7.51
N GLU A 190 -28.70 -19.05 -6.91
CA GLU A 190 -29.32 -17.92 -7.60
C GLU A 190 -28.27 -17.04 -8.30
N THR A 191 -27.18 -16.72 -7.61
CA THR A 191 -26.04 -15.97 -8.17
C THR A 191 -25.40 -16.72 -9.34
N GLY A 192 -25.18 -18.03 -9.22
CA GLY A 192 -24.63 -18.85 -10.31
C GLY A 192 -25.50 -18.86 -11.57
N LEU A 193 -26.83 -18.90 -11.40
CA LEU A 193 -27.78 -18.85 -12.51
C LEU A 193 -27.83 -17.48 -13.19
N ILE A 194 -27.77 -16.39 -12.42
CA ILE A 194 -27.69 -15.01 -12.97
C ILE A 194 -26.40 -14.85 -13.79
N ASN A 195 -25.27 -15.33 -13.25
CA ASN A 195 -23.98 -15.27 -13.94
C ASN A 195 -23.98 -16.09 -15.23
N LEU A 196 -24.66 -17.24 -15.25
CA LEU A 196 -24.81 -18.06 -16.45
C LEU A 196 -25.63 -17.34 -17.53
N ASP A 197 -26.73 -16.68 -17.16
CA ASP A 197 -27.53 -15.89 -18.10
C ASP A 197 -26.73 -14.74 -18.72
N LEU A 198 -25.95 -14.01 -17.90
CA LEU A 198 -25.07 -12.95 -18.39
C LEU A 198 -23.98 -13.50 -19.33
N ALA A 199 -23.40 -14.65 -18.99
CA ALA A 199 -22.42 -15.32 -19.84
C ALA A 199 -23.02 -15.77 -21.18
N ARG A 200 -24.25 -16.30 -21.18
CA ARG A 200 -24.99 -16.68 -22.41
C ARG A 200 -25.25 -15.47 -23.31
N LYS A 201 -25.68 -14.34 -22.75
CA LYS A 201 -25.85 -13.09 -23.49
C LYS A 201 -24.54 -12.62 -24.10
N THR A 202 -23.45 -12.70 -23.35
CA THR A 202 -22.12 -12.31 -23.82
C THR A 202 -21.59 -13.26 -24.90
N ALA A 203 -21.87 -14.57 -24.78
CA ALA A 203 -21.46 -15.59 -25.73
C ALA A 203 -21.98 -15.33 -27.15
N GLN A 204 -23.16 -14.70 -27.29
CA GLN A 204 -23.72 -14.33 -28.59
C GLN A 204 -22.83 -13.35 -29.38
N LYS A 205 -21.96 -12.60 -28.70
CA LYS A 205 -20.98 -11.69 -29.33
C LYS A 205 -19.75 -12.43 -29.90
N PHE A 206 -19.58 -13.71 -29.61
CA PHE A 206 -18.44 -14.54 -30.04
C PHE A 206 -18.90 -15.75 -30.86
N PRO A 207 -19.50 -15.56 -32.06
CA PRO A 207 -20.11 -16.65 -32.84
C PRO A 207 -19.11 -17.71 -33.34
N ALA A 208 -17.81 -17.38 -33.40
CA ALA A 208 -16.76 -18.31 -33.80
C ALA A 208 -16.32 -19.27 -32.68
N ILE A 209 -16.81 -19.08 -31.46
CA ILE A 209 -16.42 -19.82 -30.27
C ILE A 209 -17.58 -20.68 -29.77
N SER A 210 -17.31 -21.95 -29.48
CA SER A 210 -18.28 -22.86 -28.89
C SER A 210 -18.27 -22.74 -27.36
N PHE A 211 -19.41 -22.48 -26.75
CA PHE A 211 -19.52 -22.38 -25.29
C PHE A 211 -20.01 -23.70 -24.68
N ILE A 212 -19.28 -24.22 -23.69
CA ILE A 212 -19.61 -25.44 -22.97
C ILE A 212 -20.10 -25.05 -21.59
N GLU A 213 -21.36 -25.31 -21.27
CA GLU A 213 -21.90 -24.99 -19.95
C GLU A 213 -21.66 -26.13 -18.96
N LEU A 214 -20.87 -25.86 -17.93
CA LEU A 214 -20.59 -26.75 -16.80
C LEU A 214 -21.31 -26.20 -15.57
N HIS A 215 -22.63 -26.39 -15.52
CA HIS A 215 -23.49 -25.89 -14.45
C HIS A 215 -24.28 -27.03 -13.78
N LYS A 216 -24.66 -26.86 -12.51
CA LYS A 216 -25.42 -27.86 -11.73
C LYS A 216 -24.74 -29.24 -11.67
N LEU A 217 -23.40 -29.26 -11.65
CA LEU A 217 -22.61 -30.49 -11.52
C LEU A 217 -22.18 -30.69 -10.07
N THR A 218 -22.18 -31.94 -9.61
CA THR A 218 -21.47 -32.32 -8.38
C THR A 218 -19.97 -32.13 -8.58
N VAL A 219 -19.20 -31.98 -7.49
CA VAL A 219 -17.74 -31.81 -7.60
C VAL A 219 -17.07 -32.95 -8.37
N GLY A 220 -17.50 -34.21 -8.16
CA GLY A 220 -16.96 -35.37 -8.89
C GLY A 220 -17.25 -35.32 -10.39
N ASN A 221 -18.47 -34.93 -10.76
CA ASN A 221 -18.86 -34.79 -12.17
C ASN A 221 -18.16 -33.61 -12.83
N LEU A 222 -18.07 -32.46 -12.16
CA LEU A 222 -17.32 -31.31 -12.66
C LEU A 222 -15.85 -31.69 -12.90
N GLY A 223 -15.19 -32.33 -11.93
CA GLY A 223 -13.80 -32.76 -12.07
C GLY A 223 -13.58 -33.72 -13.24
N SER A 224 -14.51 -34.66 -13.45
CA SER A 224 -14.47 -35.58 -14.60
C SER A 224 -14.60 -34.85 -15.93
N ARG A 225 -15.52 -33.86 -16.02
CA ARG A 225 -15.71 -33.04 -17.23
C ARG A 225 -14.53 -32.12 -17.50
N LEU A 226 -13.93 -31.55 -16.46
CA LEU A 226 -12.74 -30.71 -16.58
C LEU A 226 -11.54 -31.46 -17.16
N LYS A 227 -11.33 -32.72 -16.75
CA LYS A 227 -10.26 -33.57 -17.30
C LYS A 227 -10.45 -33.93 -18.77
N GLN A 228 -11.69 -33.91 -19.26
CA GLN A 228 -12.05 -34.24 -20.64
C GLN A 228 -12.00 -33.02 -21.58
N LEU A 229 -11.74 -31.81 -21.06
CA LEU A 229 -11.63 -30.62 -21.89
C LEU A 229 -10.43 -30.72 -22.82
N GLU A 230 -10.64 -30.33 -24.07
CA GLU A 230 -9.62 -30.34 -25.12
C GLU A 230 -8.59 -29.21 -24.96
N ASP A 231 -7.46 -29.33 -25.65
CA ASP A 231 -6.35 -28.36 -25.60
C ASP A 231 -6.71 -26.97 -26.13
N ASP A 232 -7.77 -26.87 -26.94
CA ASP A 232 -8.29 -25.64 -27.51
C ASP A 232 -9.37 -24.98 -26.64
N THR A 233 -9.51 -25.41 -25.38
CA THR A 233 -10.52 -24.91 -24.44
C THR A 233 -9.90 -24.04 -23.37
N ILE A 234 -10.50 -22.86 -23.13
CA ILE A 234 -10.27 -22.07 -21.92
C ILE A 234 -11.47 -22.20 -20.98
N ILE A 235 -11.25 -21.93 -19.70
CA ILE A 235 -12.28 -21.96 -18.67
C ILE A 235 -12.59 -20.55 -18.22
N LEU A 236 -13.86 -20.21 -18.12
CA LEU A 236 -14.35 -19.03 -17.43
C LEU A 236 -15.11 -19.47 -16.18
N ALA A 237 -14.46 -19.31 -15.02
CA ALA A 237 -15.02 -19.64 -13.73
C ALA A 237 -15.81 -18.45 -13.18
N LEU A 238 -17.14 -18.60 -13.09
CA LEU A 238 -18.08 -17.57 -12.67
C LEU A 238 -18.75 -17.87 -11.33
N ALA A 239 -18.90 -19.14 -10.98
CA ALA A 239 -19.28 -19.56 -9.63
C ALA A 239 -19.07 -21.06 -9.47
N PHE A 240 -18.59 -21.52 -8.32
CA PHE A 240 -18.73 -22.91 -7.91
C PHE A 240 -18.60 -23.03 -6.39
N PHE A 241 -19.58 -22.51 -5.66
CA PHE A 241 -19.54 -22.41 -4.20
C PHE A 241 -20.45 -23.42 -3.51
N ARG A 242 -21.43 -23.96 -4.23
CA ARG A 242 -22.32 -25.00 -3.71
C ARG A 242 -22.72 -25.97 -4.81
N ASP A 243 -22.51 -27.25 -4.59
CA ASP A 243 -22.94 -28.29 -5.54
C ASP A 243 -24.40 -28.76 -5.28
N PRO A 244 -24.99 -29.56 -6.19
CA PRO A 244 -26.35 -30.08 -6.02
C PRO A 244 -26.55 -30.96 -4.78
N ASP A 245 -25.50 -31.59 -4.27
CA ASP A 245 -25.55 -32.42 -3.04
C ASP A 245 -25.50 -31.57 -1.77
N GLY A 246 -25.39 -30.24 -1.92
CA GLY A 246 -25.34 -29.29 -0.84
C GLY A 246 -23.96 -29.08 -0.24
N LYS A 247 -22.91 -29.69 -0.83
CA LYS A 247 -21.53 -29.46 -0.41
C LYS A 247 -21.15 -28.02 -0.76
N THR A 248 -20.58 -27.32 0.21
CA THR A 248 -20.13 -25.94 0.05
C THR A 248 -18.62 -25.86 -0.09
N PHE A 249 -18.16 -24.86 -0.82
CA PHE A 249 -16.76 -24.58 -1.10
C PHE A 249 -16.48 -23.11 -0.85
N THR A 250 -15.37 -22.84 -0.18
CA THR A 250 -14.79 -21.49 -0.17
C THR A 250 -14.33 -21.10 -1.57
N GLN A 251 -14.15 -19.82 -1.81
CA GLN A 251 -13.64 -19.29 -3.08
C GLN A 251 -12.26 -19.88 -3.40
N SER A 252 -11.43 -20.06 -2.37
CA SER A 252 -10.10 -20.68 -2.48
C SER A 252 -10.19 -22.13 -2.92
N GLU A 253 -10.95 -22.96 -2.19
CA GLU A 253 -11.09 -24.40 -2.51
C GLU A 253 -11.69 -24.61 -3.90
N SER A 254 -12.66 -23.78 -4.28
CA SER A 254 -13.33 -23.83 -5.57
C SER A 254 -12.35 -23.54 -6.72
N MET A 255 -11.61 -22.43 -6.65
CA MET A 255 -10.67 -22.06 -7.71
C MET A 255 -9.49 -23.05 -7.78
N GLU A 256 -8.95 -23.48 -6.64
CA GLU A 256 -7.89 -24.48 -6.58
C GLU A 256 -8.32 -25.80 -7.23
N PHE A 257 -9.53 -26.26 -6.92
CA PHE A 257 -10.11 -27.45 -7.54
C PHE A 257 -10.19 -27.32 -9.08
N ILE A 258 -10.72 -26.21 -9.58
CA ILE A 258 -10.89 -25.96 -11.03
C ILE A 258 -9.53 -25.93 -11.76
N VAL A 259 -8.56 -25.21 -11.20
CA VAL A 259 -7.20 -25.06 -11.75
C VAL A 259 -6.46 -26.40 -11.78
N ASN A 260 -6.59 -27.21 -10.73
CA ASN A 260 -5.90 -28.50 -10.62
C ASN A 260 -6.57 -29.61 -11.44
N ALA A 261 -7.89 -29.57 -11.62
CA ALA A 261 -8.62 -30.62 -12.33
C ALA A 261 -8.51 -30.54 -13.86
N SER A 262 -8.39 -29.34 -14.43
CA SER A 262 -8.50 -29.13 -15.88
C SER A 262 -7.15 -29.10 -16.62
N GLY A 263 -6.11 -28.54 -16.01
CA GLY A 263 -4.87 -28.21 -16.72
C GLY A 263 -5.03 -27.12 -17.82
N ARG A 264 -6.21 -26.50 -17.94
CA ARG A 264 -6.53 -25.48 -18.96
C ARG A 264 -6.41 -24.06 -18.40
N PRO A 265 -6.24 -23.02 -19.25
CA PRO A 265 -6.25 -21.64 -18.79
C PRO A 265 -7.58 -21.29 -18.12
N VAL A 266 -7.52 -20.86 -16.85
CA VAL A 266 -8.71 -20.49 -16.07
C VAL A 266 -8.77 -18.97 -15.91
N TYR A 267 -9.87 -18.37 -16.33
CA TYR A 267 -10.17 -16.95 -16.20
C TYR A 267 -11.36 -16.74 -15.25
N THR A 268 -11.47 -15.56 -14.68
CA THR A 268 -12.62 -15.14 -13.88
C THR A 268 -12.89 -13.64 -14.06
N VAL A 269 -13.92 -13.12 -13.40
CA VAL A 269 -14.31 -11.71 -13.45
C VAL A 269 -14.35 -11.02 -12.08
N TRP A 270 -13.97 -11.73 -11.00
CA TRP A 270 -13.87 -11.15 -9.66
C TRP A 270 -12.48 -11.36 -9.06
N ASP A 271 -11.94 -10.32 -8.42
CA ASP A 271 -10.64 -10.38 -7.75
C ASP A 271 -10.61 -11.35 -6.57
N PHE A 272 -11.69 -11.42 -5.80
CA PHE A 272 -11.79 -12.29 -4.64
C PHE A 272 -11.78 -13.78 -5.01
N TYR A 273 -12.20 -14.12 -6.23
CA TYR A 273 -12.22 -15.50 -6.72
C TYR A 273 -10.90 -15.92 -7.38
N MET A 274 -10.09 -14.94 -7.80
CA MET A 274 -8.77 -15.20 -8.33
C MET A 274 -7.84 -15.78 -7.25
N ARG A 275 -7.11 -16.82 -7.61
CA ARG A 275 -6.13 -17.52 -6.76
C ARG A 275 -4.93 -17.96 -7.59
N PRO A 276 -3.80 -18.29 -6.94
CA PRO A 276 -2.62 -18.79 -7.63
C PRO A 276 -2.95 -19.91 -8.62
N GLY A 277 -2.51 -19.75 -9.86
CA GLY A 277 -2.68 -20.72 -10.94
C GLY A 277 -3.89 -20.48 -11.85
N ALA A 278 -4.82 -19.61 -11.48
CA ALA A 278 -5.71 -18.97 -12.46
C ALA A 278 -4.91 -17.98 -13.31
N VAL A 279 -5.31 -17.69 -14.54
CA VAL A 279 -4.63 -16.71 -15.41
C VAL A 279 -5.01 -15.29 -15.01
N GLY A 280 -6.30 -15.00 -14.86
CA GLY A 280 -6.80 -13.67 -14.52
C GLY A 280 -8.04 -13.26 -15.30
N GLY A 281 -8.14 -11.97 -15.62
CA GLY A 281 -9.23 -11.42 -16.41
C GLY A 281 -9.37 -9.92 -16.28
N LYS A 282 -10.50 -9.40 -16.75
CA LYS A 282 -10.94 -8.04 -16.45
C LYS A 282 -11.82 -8.11 -15.20
N LEU A 283 -11.17 -7.96 -14.05
CA LEU A 283 -11.76 -8.27 -12.75
C LEU A 283 -12.42 -7.05 -12.12
N LEU A 284 -13.59 -7.29 -11.53
CA LEU A 284 -14.23 -6.41 -10.58
C LEU A 284 -13.60 -6.60 -9.20
N SER A 285 -13.38 -5.49 -8.49
CA SER A 285 -12.79 -5.50 -7.15
C SER A 285 -13.76 -5.02 -6.08
N GLY A 286 -13.97 -5.84 -5.05
CA GLY A 286 -14.79 -5.46 -3.90
C GLY A 286 -14.20 -4.27 -3.14
N ARG A 287 -12.87 -4.19 -3.06
CA ARG A 287 -12.20 -3.05 -2.45
C ARG A 287 -12.42 -1.77 -3.27
N LEU A 288 -12.27 -1.83 -4.59
CA LEU A 288 -12.55 -0.66 -5.44
C LEU A 288 -14.03 -0.25 -5.42
N GLN A 289 -14.96 -1.19 -5.27
CA GLN A 289 -16.37 -0.87 -5.03
C GLN A 289 -16.54 -0.01 -3.78
N GLY A 290 -15.94 -0.43 -2.66
CA GLY A 290 -15.97 0.33 -1.41
C GLY A 290 -15.26 1.68 -1.48
N GLU A 291 -14.09 1.75 -2.13
CA GLU A 291 -13.34 3.01 -2.32
C GLU A 291 -14.15 4.04 -3.15
N ASN A 292 -14.79 3.59 -4.23
CA ASN A 292 -15.65 4.48 -5.04
C ASN A 292 -16.92 4.89 -4.30
N ALA A 293 -17.53 3.99 -3.52
CA ALA A 293 -18.65 4.36 -2.66
C ALA A 293 -18.24 5.45 -1.66
N ALA A 294 -17.10 5.30 -0.99
CA ALA A 294 -16.57 6.31 -0.07
C ALA A 294 -16.28 7.65 -0.76
N MET A 295 -15.83 7.64 -2.01
CA MET A 295 -15.67 8.86 -2.81
C MET A 295 -17.01 9.56 -3.05
N LEU A 296 -18.08 8.82 -3.36
CA LEU A 296 -19.43 9.40 -3.50
C LEU A 296 -19.97 9.90 -2.15
N VAL A 297 -19.74 9.16 -1.07
CA VAL A 297 -20.05 9.62 0.30
C VAL A 297 -19.36 10.96 0.59
N SER A 298 -18.08 11.11 0.22
CA SER A 298 -17.35 12.36 0.40
C SER A 298 -17.99 13.54 -0.33
N ARG A 299 -18.50 13.32 -1.55
CA ARG A 299 -19.24 14.34 -2.31
C ARG A 299 -20.54 14.74 -1.61
N VAL A 300 -21.30 13.75 -1.14
CA VAL A 300 -22.55 13.97 -0.42
C VAL A 300 -22.32 14.74 0.89
N LEU A 301 -21.31 14.34 1.67
CA LEU A 301 -20.96 15.02 2.93
C LEU A 301 -20.44 16.46 2.71
N ARG A 302 -19.97 16.79 1.51
CA ARG A 302 -19.57 18.15 1.12
C ARG A 302 -20.74 18.99 0.59
N GLY A 303 -21.96 18.46 0.57
CA GLY A 303 -23.18 19.19 0.24
C GLY A 303 -23.74 18.91 -1.15
N GLU A 304 -23.14 18.01 -1.94
CA GLU A 304 -23.76 17.56 -3.19
C GLU A 304 -24.99 16.68 -2.88
N LYS A 305 -26.11 16.91 -3.55
CA LYS A 305 -27.30 16.07 -3.36
C LYS A 305 -27.10 14.72 -4.03
N ALA A 306 -27.28 13.63 -3.28
CA ALA A 306 -27.12 12.27 -3.80
C ALA A 306 -27.90 12.03 -5.11
N GLY A 307 -29.17 12.46 -5.19
CA GLY A 307 -29.99 12.26 -6.40
C GLY A 307 -29.50 12.99 -7.66
N GLU A 308 -28.62 13.99 -7.52
CA GLU A 308 -28.02 14.71 -8.65
C GLU A 308 -26.67 14.09 -9.07
N ILE A 309 -26.10 13.21 -8.25
CA ILE A 309 -24.86 12.50 -8.56
C ILE A 309 -25.18 11.28 -9.41
N GLN A 310 -24.68 11.27 -10.65
CA GLN A 310 -24.81 10.14 -11.56
C GLN A 310 -24.29 8.85 -10.93
N ILE A 311 -25.07 7.78 -11.07
CA ILE A 311 -24.64 6.42 -10.73
C ILE A 311 -23.46 6.07 -11.62
N VAL A 312 -22.35 5.70 -10.99
CA VAL A 312 -21.11 5.37 -11.70
C VAL A 312 -20.98 3.87 -11.86
N GLN A 313 -20.41 3.43 -12.97
CA GLN A 313 -20.03 2.03 -13.15
C GLN A 313 -18.73 1.76 -12.41
N SER A 314 -18.68 0.67 -11.64
CA SER A 314 -17.45 0.33 -10.93
C SER A 314 -16.32 0.03 -11.92
N PRO A 315 -15.13 0.61 -11.72
CA PRO A 315 -14.00 0.35 -12.59
C PRO A 315 -13.53 -1.11 -12.42
N THR A 316 -13.59 -1.86 -13.51
CA THR A 316 -12.90 -3.15 -13.61
C THR A 316 -11.44 -2.92 -13.99
N ALA A 317 -10.54 -3.76 -13.48
CA ALA A 317 -9.12 -3.70 -13.78
C ALA A 317 -8.66 -4.98 -14.47
N TYR A 318 -7.69 -4.89 -15.37
CA TYR A 318 -7.04 -6.11 -15.86
C TYR A 318 -6.12 -6.62 -14.75
N ILE A 319 -6.44 -7.77 -14.18
CA ILE A 319 -5.67 -8.38 -13.10
C ILE A 319 -5.34 -9.81 -13.50
N PHE A 320 -4.07 -10.17 -13.38
CA PHE A 320 -3.54 -11.48 -13.72
C PHE A 320 -2.72 -12.06 -12.58
N ASP A 321 -2.72 -13.38 -12.44
CA ASP A 321 -1.90 -14.07 -11.44
C ASP A 321 -0.62 -14.62 -12.07
N TYR A 322 0.51 -14.32 -11.42
CA TYR A 322 1.83 -14.66 -11.93
C TYR A 322 2.02 -16.17 -12.14
N ALA A 323 1.50 -17.02 -11.25
CA ALA A 323 1.64 -18.46 -11.39
C ALA A 323 0.86 -18.99 -12.61
N GLY A 324 -0.33 -18.43 -12.87
CA GLY A 324 -1.09 -18.73 -14.09
C GLY A 324 -0.40 -18.28 -15.36
N LEU A 325 0.14 -17.04 -15.38
CA LEU A 325 0.90 -16.53 -16.52
C LEU A 325 2.11 -17.41 -16.85
N GLN A 326 2.88 -17.81 -15.83
CA GLN A 326 4.02 -18.72 -16.01
C GLN A 326 3.57 -20.10 -16.51
N LYS A 327 2.52 -20.68 -15.91
CA LYS A 327 2.00 -22.02 -16.28
C LYS A 327 1.60 -22.10 -17.76
N PHE A 328 1.09 -21.01 -18.33
CA PHE A 328 0.64 -20.96 -19.72
C PHE A 328 1.56 -20.16 -20.65
N ASN A 329 2.80 -19.88 -20.22
CA ASN A 329 3.82 -19.19 -21.00
C ASN A 329 3.37 -17.83 -21.57
N ILE A 330 2.63 -17.05 -20.75
CA ILE A 330 2.17 -15.70 -21.10
C ILE A 330 3.17 -14.69 -20.55
N SER A 331 3.74 -13.87 -21.43
CA SER A 331 4.66 -12.79 -21.04
C SER A 331 3.93 -11.50 -20.68
N ASP A 332 4.51 -10.70 -19.79
CA ASP A 332 4.00 -9.38 -19.39
C ASP A 332 3.75 -8.45 -20.60
N SER A 333 4.54 -8.59 -21.66
CA SER A 333 4.42 -7.79 -22.89
C SER A 333 3.14 -8.05 -23.69
N GLN A 334 2.48 -9.19 -23.46
CA GLN A 334 1.21 -9.54 -24.11
C GLN A 334 0.00 -8.98 -23.35
N LEU A 335 0.20 -8.52 -22.10
CA LEU A 335 -0.87 -8.01 -21.27
C LEU A 335 -1.27 -6.58 -21.69
N PRO A 336 -2.54 -6.19 -21.46
CA PRO A 336 -2.97 -4.81 -21.69
C PRO A 336 -2.17 -3.81 -20.85
N ALA A 337 -2.02 -2.59 -21.36
CA ALA A 337 -1.41 -1.51 -20.59
C ALA A 337 -2.19 -1.25 -19.29
N GLY A 338 -1.47 -1.06 -18.18
CA GLY A 338 -2.08 -0.89 -16.85
C GLY A 338 -2.58 -2.17 -16.19
N ALA A 339 -2.30 -3.34 -16.76
CA ALA A 339 -2.60 -4.61 -16.12
C ALA A 339 -1.80 -4.81 -14.82
N LEU A 340 -2.48 -5.28 -13.77
CA LEU A 340 -1.88 -5.61 -12.48
C LEU A 340 -1.56 -7.10 -12.46
N VAL A 341 -0.32 -7.44 -12.10
CA VAL A 341 0.09 -8.84 -11.93
C VAL A 341 0.30 -9.13 -10.45
N THR A 342 -0.55 -9.97 -9.88
CA THR A 342 -0.50 -10.41 -8.47
C THR A 342 0.31 -11.68 -8.31
N GLY A 343 0.77 -11.97 -7.09
CA GLY A 343 1.45 -13.24 -6.78
C GLY A 343 2.87 -13.37 -7.34
N ARG A 344 3.52 -12.26 -7.75
CA ARG A 344 4.95 -12.29 -8.10
C ARG A 344 5.75 -12.74 -6.88
N PRO A 345 6.71 -13.67 -7.02
CA PRO A 345 7.61 -14.00 -5.93
C PRO A 345 8.40 -12.75 -5.54
N ASP A 346 8.51 -12.49 -4.25
CA ASP A 346 9.45 -11.49 -3.75
C ASP A 346 10.85 -11.92 -4.14
N THR A 347 11.40 -11.31 -5.19
CA THR A 347 12.79 -11.55 -5.59
C THR A 347 13.72 -11.24 -4.42
N PHE A 348 14.80 -12.00 -4.27
CA PHE A 348 15.83 -11.73 -3.26
C PHE A 348 16.26 -10.24 -3.31
N TYR A 349 16.39 -9.69 -4.52
CA TYR A 349 16.69 -8.28 -4.72
C TYR A 349 15.58 -7.35 -4.20
N SER A 350 14.30 -7.54 -4.53
CA SER A 350 13.24 -6.62 -4.06
C SER A 350 13.12 -6.60 -2.54
N ARG A 351 13.28 -7.77 -1.90
CA ARG A 351 13.23 -7.92 -0.45
C ARG A 351 14.44 -7.30 0.26
N TYR A 352 15.64 -7.49 -0.30
CA TYR A 352 16.89 -7.11 0.34
C TYR A 352 17.60 -5.89 -0.27
N LYS A 353 16.98 -5.16 -1.22
CA LYS A 353 17.61 -4.04 -1.94
C LYS A 353 18.27 -3.03 -1.00
N TYR A 354 17.61 -2.65 0.09
CA TYR A 354 18.15 -1.69 1.05
C TYR A 354 19.41 -2.23 1.76
N TYR A 355 19.40 -3.51 2.13
CA TYR A 355 20.57 -4.17 2.74
C TYR A 355 21.71 -4.33 1.74
N ILE A 356 21.41 -4.65 0.48
CA ILE A 356 22.40 -4.74 -0.60
C ILE A 356 23.05 -3.37 -0.80
N TRP A 357 22.27 -2.31 -1.00
CA TRP A 357 22.79 -0.95 -1.18
C TRP A 357 23.56 -0.44 0.03
N PHE A 358 23.07 -0.70 1.24
CA PHE A 358 23.78 -0.35 2.47
C PHE A 358 25.11 -1.10 2.60
N GLY A 359 25.11 -2.41 2.34
CA GLY A 359 26.31 -3.25 2.37
C GLY A 359 27.33 -2.84 1.31
N SER A 360 26.88 -2.57 0.08
CA SER A 360 27.73 -2.05 -1.00
C SER A 360 28.33 -0.69 -0.65
N GLY A 361 27.55 0.19 -0.01
CA GLY A 361 28.05 1.48 0.50
C GLY A 361 29.13 1.31 1.55
N LEU A 362 28.91 0.43 2.54
CA LEU A 362 29.88 0.12 3.59
C LEU A 362 31.18 -0.47 3.01
N PHE A 363 31.06 -1.42 2.08
CA PHE A 363 32.20 -2.02 1.41
C PHE A 363 33.02 -0.99 0.62
N THR A 364 32.33 -0.12 -0.13
CA THR A 364 33.00 0.96 -0.88
C THR A 364 33.69 1.94 0.06
N ALA A 365 33.07 2.32 1.17
CA ALA A 365 33.69 3.16 2.19
C ALA A 365 34.93 2.50 2.81
N GLN A 366 34.88 1.21 3.12
CA GLN A 366 36.04 0.46 3.61
C GLN A 366 37.18 0.44 2.59
N VAL A 367 36.88 0.20 1.31
CA VAL A 367 37.88 0.23 0.23
C VAL A 367 38.51 1.62 0.13
N ILE A 368 37.72 2.70 0.18
CA ILE A 368 38.23 4.07 0.16
C ILE A 368 39.15 4.33 1.37
N ILE A 369 38.74 3.93 2.57
CA ILE A 369 39.55 4.08 3.78
C ILE A 369 40.88 3.32 3.64
N ILE A 370 40.84 2.08 3.16
CA ILE A 370 42.05 1.28 2.92
C ILE A 370 42.97 1.98 1.91
N LEU A 371 42.43 2.50 0.81
CA LEU A 371 43.21 3.24 -0.19
C LEU A 371 43.84 4.51 0.40
N ILE A 372 43.11 5.27 1.22
CA ILE A 372 43.63 6.45 1.93
C ILE A 372 44.75 6.05 2.90
N LEU A 373 44.59 4.96 3.65
CA LEU A 373 45.61 4.45 4.56
C LEU A 373 46.86 4.00 3.82
N LEU A 374 46.72 3.27 2.72
CA LEU A 374 47.84 2.86 1.86
C LEU A 374 48.57 4.05 1.26
N TRP A 375 47.83 5.06 0.80
CA TRP A 375 48.40 6.31 0.31
C TRP A 375 49.17 7.06 1.41
N ASN A 376 48.61 7.16 2.62
CA ASN A 376 49.30 7.76 3.76
C ASN A 376 50.58 7.01 4.16
N ILE A 377 50.56 5.67 4.16
CA ILE A 377 51.73 4.84 4.49
C ILE A 377 52.83 5.01 3.44
N THR A 378 52.48 4.95 2.14
CA THR A 378 53.45 5.11 1.06
C THR A 378 54.06 6.51 1.03
N LYS A 379 53.25 7.54 1.30
CA LYS A 379 53.73 8.91 1.47
C LYS A 379 54.71 9.05 2.62
N ARG A 380 54.37 8.55 3.82
CA ARG A 380 55.25 8.58 5.00
C ARG A 380 56.59 7.86 4.75
N LYS A 381 56.55 6.67 4.15
CA LYS A 381 57.79 5.94 3.79
C LYS A 381 58.63 6.70 2.77
N GLY A 382 58.00 7.45 1.86
CA GLY A 382 58.71 8.33 0.92
C GLY A 382 59.44 9.47 1.64
N GLU A 383 58.76 10.13 2.57
CA GLU A 383 59.32 11.21 3.40
C GLU A 383 60.46 10.70 4.30
N GLU A 384 60.29 9.55 4.95
CA GLU A 384 61.35 8.91 5.76
C GLU A 384 62.59 8.57 4.94
N ARG A 385 62.40 7.98 3.75
CA ARG A 385 63.53 7.68 2.84
C ARG A 385 64.23 8.93 2.34
N ALA A 386 63.48 10.00 2.05
CA ALA A 386 64.06 11.28 1.65
C ALA A 386 64.88 11.90 2.80
N ARG A 387 64.36 11.83 4.03
CA ARG A 387 65.04 12.31 5.23
C ARG A 387 66.34 11.53 5.52
N GLN A 388 66.29 10.20 5.48
CA GLN A 388 67.48 9.36 5.67
C GLN A 388 68.56 9.67 4.64
N ARG A 389 68.19 9.87 3.37
CA ARG A 389 69.15 10.27 2.32
C ARG A 389 69.77 11.64 2.57
N ALA A 390 68.97 12.61 3.06
CA ALA A 390 69.47 13.93 3.40
C ALA A 390 70.45 13.90 4.59
N GLU A 391 70.14 13.12 5.64
CA GLU A 391 71.00 12.93 6.80
C GLU A 391 72.32 12.24 6.40
N SER A 392 72.27 11.16 5.60
CA SER A 392 73.50 10.50 5.11
C SER A 392 74.34 11.42 4.20
N ALA A 393 73.71 12.20 3.32
CA ALA A 393 74.42 13.15 2.46
C ALA A 393 75.07 14.28 3.27
N LEU A 394 74.40 14.76 4.32
CA LEU A 394 74.96 15.75 5.25
C LEU A 394 76.17 15.18 5.99
N GLN A 395 76.04 13.97 6.54
CA GLN A 395 77.13 13.31 7.28
C GLN A 395 78.33 13.00 6.38
N GLU A 396 78.10 12.58 5.13
CA GLU A 396 79.18 12.39 4.15
C GLU A 396 79.86 13.73 3.83
N SER A 397 79.08 14.81 3.65
CA SER A 397 79.63 16.14 3.43
C SER A 397 80.44 16.63 4.64
N GLU A 398 79.94 16.44 5.87
CA GLU A 398 80.65 16.82 7.11
C GLU A 398 81.95 16.05 7.27
N THR A 399 81.93 14.73 7.03
CA THR A 399 83.14 13.89 7.08
C THR A 399 84.15 14.33 6.03
N ARG A 400 83.70 14.58 4.80
CA ARG A 400 84.55 15.10 3.72
C ARG A 400 85.16 16.46 4.06
N TYR A 401 84.39 17.38 4.65
CA TYR A 401 84.91 18.66 5.12
C TYR A 401 85.94 18.49 6.25
N ALA A 402 85.66 17.62 7.22
CA ALA A 402 86.58 17.32 8.32
C ALA A 402 87.90 16.70 7.81
N ASP A 403 87.83 15.75 6.87
CA ASP A 403 89.01 15.12 6.26
C ASP A 403 89.85 16.12 5.46
N ILE A 404 89.22 17.04 4.72
CA ILE A 404 89.93 18.11 4.01
C ILE A 404 90.63 19.02 5.02
N ILE A 405 89.92 19.53 6.03
CA ILE A 405 90.49 20.43 7.04
C ILE A 405 91.64 19.76 7.78
N ASN A 406 91.49 18.50 8.17
CA ASN A 406 92.50 17.76 8.91
C ASN A 406 93.74 17.39 8.10
N ASN A 407 93.62 17.23 6.77
CA ASN A 407 94.74 16.89 5.88
C ASN A 407 95.38 18.10 5.18
N ILE A 408 94.83 19.31 5.32
CA ILE A 408 95.48 20.53 4.80
C ILE A 408 96.79 20.78 5.57
N GLN A 409 97.87 21.02 4.82
CA GLN A 409 99.20 21.29 5.39
C GLN A 409 99.34 22.72 5.92
N ASP A 410 98.50 23.66 5.46
CA ASP A 410 98.44 25.02 6.00
C ASP A 410 97.69 25.06 7.35
N ALA A 411 98.00 26.04 8.18
CA ALA A 411 97.27 26.28 9.44
C ALA A 411 95.84 26.76 9.14
N PHE A 412 94.85 25.97 9.52
CA PHE A 412 93.43 26.36 9.47
C PHE A 412 92.91 26.50 10.89
N TYR A 413 92.38 27.67 11.22
CA TYR A 413 91.70 27.90 12.48
C TYR A 413 90.47 28.78 12.30
N ARG A 414 89.47 28.59 13.16
CA ARG A 414 88.25 29.40 13.21
C ARG A 414 88.07 29.92 14.63
N ILE A 415 87.81 31.21 14.76
CA ILE A 415 87.55 31.89 16.04
C ILE A 415 86.11 32.38 16.11
N ASP A 416 85.56 32.51 17.32
CA ASP A 416 84.25 33.14 17.54
C ASP A 416 84.35 34.67 17.47
N ALA A 417 83.20 35.33 17.62
CA ALA A 417 83.14 36.79 17.62
C ALA A 417 83.87 37.44 18.82
N ASP A 418 84.14 36.66 19.87
CA ASP A 418 84.83 37.06 21.10
C ASP A 418 86.32 36.68 21.11
N GLY A 419 86.83 36.09 20.02
CA GLY A 419 88.23 35.72 19.83
C GLY A 419 88.66 34.34 20.35
N HIS A 420 87.73 33.51 20.83
CA HIS A 420 88.05 32.14 21.25
C HIS A 420 88.21 31.20 20.05
N LEU A 421 89.20 30.32 20.12
CA LEU A 421 89.45 29.28 19.11
C LEU A 421 88.33 28.22 19.13
N ILE A 422 87.58 28.10 18.05
CA ILE A 422 86.48 27.13 17.89
C ILE A 422 86.99 25.84 17.24
N ILE A 423 87.83 25.94 16.20
CA ILE A 423 88.40 24.81 15.46
C ILE A 423 89.85 25.15 15.11
N ILE A 424 90.74 24.17 15.19
CA ILE A 424 92.09 24.23 14.62
C ILE A 424 92.45 22.87 14.02
N ASN A 425 93.10 22.87 12.86
CA ASN A 425 93.57 21.62 12.22
C ASN A 425 94.92 21.16 12.81
N PRO A 426 95.34 19.90 12.57
CA PRO A 426 96.59 19.35 13.13
C PRO A 426 97.84 20.18 12.78
N SER A 427 97.93 20.67 11.55
CA SER A 427 99.04 21.53 11.09
C SER A 427 99.10 22.87 11.84
N GLY A 428 97.94 23.49 12.11
CA GLY A 428 97.83 24.70 12.93
C GLY A 428 98.13 24.46 14.40
N ALA A 429 97.69 23.33 14.96
CA ALA A 429 97.98 22.96 16.34
C ALA A 429 99.49 22.74 16.57
N ALA A 430 100.19 22.10 15.61
CA ALA A 430 101.64 21.88 15.68
C ALA A 430 102.46 23.17 15.67
N LEU A 431 101.92 24.28 15.14
CA LEU A 431 102.56 25.59 15.18
C LEU A 431 102.41 26.30 16.53
N LEU A 432 101.45 25.89 17.35
CA LEU A 432 101.19 26.48 18.67
C LEU A 432 101.98 25.81 19.82
N GLY A 433 102.69 24.70 19.55
CA GLY A 433 103.52 23.97 20.50
C GLY A 433 102.88 22.69 21.01
#